data_AF-A0A1F6HD61-F1
#
_entry.id   AF-A0A1F6HD61-F1
#
_cell.length_a   1.000
_cell.length_b   1.000
_cell.length_c   1.000
_cell.angle_alpha   90.00
_cell.angle_beta   90.00
_cell.angle_gamma   90.00
#
_symmetry.space_group_name_H-M   'P 1'
#
loop_
_entity.id
_entity.type
_entity.pdbx_description
1 polymer ?
#
loop_
_entity_poly.entity_id
_entity_poly.type
_entity_poly.pdbx_seq_one_letter_code
_entity_poly.pdbx_strand_id
1 'polypeptide(L)'
;MARNSKKSNYLSSKNLILASAVVIFLIFALFLGTKQIGPKKTTDTCKYGFLPTESFLRSYTVKSQDTLLSIANNELGSTGRVNELISLNKEKYPYLSIKNNFLEVGYQLYLPPKNILNSSGDLFAINGKLISNTNSTWTVKVDEGLTYSIYPMENTIFESKNEEEFIPGDCVNIIGDNEGNRAFIITPQ
;
A
#
# COMPACT_ATOMS: atom_id res chain seq x y z
N MET A 1 60.19 -21.86 -39.39
CA MET A 1 59.34 -21.61 -40.58
C MET A 1 58.42 -20.44 -40.27
N ALA A 2 58.79 -19.24 -40.73
CA ALA A 2 58.15 -17.97 -40.37
C ALA A 2 57.25 -17.46 -41.51
N ARG A 3 56.15 -16.81 -41.11
CA ARG A 3 55.04 -16.32 -41.94
C ARG A 3 55.41 -15.10 -42.79
N ASN A 4 54.71 -15.04 -43.93
CA ASN A 4 54.78 -14.06 -45.01
C ASN A 4 54.41 -12.61 -44.63
N SER A 5 55.20 -11.70 -45.22
CA SER A 5 54.81 -10.51 -46.00
C SER A 5 53.93 -9.42 -45.36
N LYS A 6 54.59 -8.34 -44.92
CA LYS A 6 54.06 -6.96 -44.92
C LYS A 6 54.59 -6.23 -46.16
N LYS A 7 53.71 -5.63 -46.97
CA LYS A 7 54.07 -4.57 -47.91
C LYS A 7 53.48 -3.25 -47.44
N SER A 8 54.40 -2.33 -47.15
CA SER A 8 54.21 -0.90 -46.88
C SER A 8 54.02 -0.18 -48.20
N ASN A 9 53.11 0.80 -48.26
CA ASN A 9 53.16 1.87 -49.25
C ASN A 9 53.12 3.20 -48.49
N TYR A 10 54.16 3.98 -48.72
CA TYR A 10 54.50 5.25 -48.11
C TYR A 10 54.64 6.23 -49.28
N LEU A 11 53.88 7.34 -49.29
CA LEU A 11 54.07 8.56 -50.08
C LEU A 11 52.82 9.43 -49.82
N SER A 12 52.85 10.74 -49.60
CA SER A 12 53.92 11.73 -49.59
C SER A 12 53.37 12.94 -48.83
N SER A 13 54.22 13.57 -48.04
CA SER A 13 53.89 14.73 -47.20
C SER A 13 54.05 16.06 -47.95
N LYS A 14 53.23 17.05 -47.54
CA LYS A 14 53.44 18.51 -47.61
C LYS A 14 53.00 19.24 -48.87
N ASN A 15 52.09 20.20 -48.63
CA ASN A 15 51.66 21.41 -49.34
C ASN A 15 50.13 21.38 -49.28
N LEU A 16 49.39 22.28 -48.62
CA LEU A 16 49.55 23.73 -48.57
C LEU A 16 48.58 24.25 -47.48
N ILE A 17 49.11 24.99 -46.50
CA ILE A 17 48.31 25.76 -45.53
C ILE A 17 48.03 27.13 -46.17
N LEU A 18 46.87 27.72 -45.84
CA LEU A 18 46.41 29.11 -46.02
C LEU A 18 45.55 29.45 -47.25
N ALA A 19 44.24 29.41 -47.04
CA ALA A 19 43.17 30.31 -47.53
C ALA A 19 41.85 29.58 -47.21
N SER A 20 40.86 30.06 -46.47
CA SER A 20 40.46 31.40 -46.08
C SER A 20 39.54 31.31 -44.87
N ALA A 21 39.80 32.13 -43.86
CA ALA A 21 38.92 32.33 -42.72
C ALA A 21 37.72 33.20 -43.11
N VAL A 22 36.66 32.64 -43.72
CA VAL A 22 35.34 33.29 -43.85
C VAL A 22 34.23 32.24 -44.01
N VAL A 23 34.00 31.37 -43.00
CA VAL A 23 32.67 30.79 -42.72
C VAL A 23 32.57 30.52 -41.22
N ILE A 24 32.84 31.55 -40.40
CA ILE A 24 32.56 31.56 -38.96
C ILE A 24 31.49 32.63 -38.76
N PHE A 25 30.28 32.41 -39.27
CA PHE A 25 29.05 33.14 -38.97
C PHE A 25 27.96 32.42 -39.79
N LEU A 26 26.95 31.83 -39.12
CA LEU A 26 25.80 31.06 -39.65
C LEU A 26 25.79 29.52 -39.41
N ILE A 27 26.29 29.06 -38.26
CA ILE A 27 25.66 27.89 -37.58
C ILE A 27 25.46 28.25 -36.09
N PHE A 28 24.88 29.42 -35.85
CA PHE A 28 24.56 29.92 -34.51
C PHE A 28 23.06 30.23 -34.40
N ALA A 29 22.23 29.37 -34.97
CA ALA A 29 20.77 29.44 -34.81
C ALA A 29 20.14 28.13 -35.25
N LEU A 30 20.27 27.07 -34.44
CA LEU A 30 19.34 25.92 -34.45
C LEU A 30 19.51 25.03 -33.20
N PHE A 31 20.13 25.52 -32.12
CA PHE A 31 19.82 25.02 -30.78
C PHE A 31 18.58 25.77 -30.30
N LEU A 32 17.43 25.45 -30.91
CA LEU A 32 16.16 25.65 -30.25
C LEU A 32 16.25 24.81 -28.97
N GLY A 33 16.41 25.48 -27.84
CA GLY A 33 16.34 24.85 -26.54
C GLY A 33 15.04 24.08 -26.47
N THR A 34 15.11 22.76 -26.62
CA THR A 34 14.05 21.89 -26.16
C THR A 34 14.03 22.10 -24.66
N LYS A 35 13.10 22.93 -24.21
CA LYS A 35 12.71 23.01 -22.81
C LYS A 35 12.47 21.56 -22.42
N GLN A 36 13.37 20.97 -21.63
CA GLN A 36 13.12 19.64 -21.09
C GLN A 36 11.89 19.81 -20.21
N ILE A 37 10.75 19.42 -20.75
CA ILE A 37 9.55 19.21 -19.96
C ILE A 37 9.92 17.99 -19.13
N GLY A 38 10.50 18.22 -17.95
CA GLY A 38 10.68 17.18 -16.96
C GLY A 38 9.34 16.46 -16.77
N PRO A 39 9.33 15.16 -16.44
CA PRO A 39 8.10 14.40 -16.33
C PRO A 39 7.11 15.21 -15.49
N LYS A 40 5.96 15.54 -16.11
CA LYS A 40 4.88 16.27 -15.47
C LYS A 40 4.61 15.53 -14.16
N LYS A 41 4.91 16.16 -13.02
CA LYS A 41 4.71 15.59 -11.68
C LYS A 41 3.22 15.22 -11.61
N THR A 42 2.90 13.95 -11.87
CA THR A 42 1.57 13.41 -11.71
C THR A 42 1.28 13.56 -10.24
N THR A 43 0.41 14.51 -9.91
CA THR A 43 -0.06 14.72 -8.54
C THR A 43 -0.73 13.43 -8.12
N ASP A 44 -0.05 12.68 -7.27
CA ASP A 44 -0.52 11.42 -6.75
C ASP A 44 -1.77 11.69 -5.92
N THR A 45 -2.91 11.17 -6.34
CA THR A 45 -4.22 11.45 -5.73
C THR A 45 -4.57 10.48 -4.61
N CYS A 46 -3.75 9.44 -4.38
CA CYS A 46 -4.01 8.49 -3.32
C CYS A 46 -3.91 9.14 -1.95
N LYS A 47 -4.80 8.72 -1.05
CA LYS A 47 -4.63 8.93 0.39
C LYS A 47 -3.64 7.87 0.91
N TYR A 48 -2.89 8.27 1.92
CA TYR A 48 -1.77 7.52 2.47
C TYR A 48 -1.88 7.46 4.00
N GLY A 49 -1.37 6.38 4.58
CA GLY A 49 -1.13 6.25 6.02
C GLY A 49 -1.99 5.18 6.70
N PHE A 50 -1.65 4.94 7.96
CA PHE A 50 -2.45 4.12 8.85
C PHE A 50 -3.65 4.91 9.35
N LEU A 51 -4.80 4.25 9.39
CA LEU A 51 -6.04 4.82 9.86
C LEU A 51 -6.23 4.56 11.36
N PRO A 52 -6.71 5.54 12.13
CA PRO A 52 -7.00 5.33 13.54
C PRO A 52 -8.22 4.42 13.70
N THR A 53 -8.26 3.62 14.76
CA THR A 53 -9.26 2.56 15.00
C THR A 53 -10.71 3.04 14.85
N GLU A 54 -11.03 4.22 15.38
CA GLU A 54 -12.35 4.84 15.31
C GLU A 54 -12.82 5.19 13.90
N SER A 55 -11.91 5.28 12.93
CA SER A 55 -12.26 5.63 11.55
C SER A 55 -12.73 4.44 10.73
N PHE A 56 -12.40 3.21 11.14
CA PHE A 56 -12.74 2.00 10.39
C PHE A 56 -13.51 0.96 11.22
N LEU A 57 -13.60 1.10 12.54
CA LEU A 57 -14.39 0.20 13.39
C LEU A 57 -15.62 0.90 13.95
N ARG A 58 -16.72 0.16 13.97
CA ARG A 58 -17.96 0.61 14.59
C ARG A 58 -17.84 0.55 16.11
N SER A 59 -18.28 1.61 16.79
CA SER A 59 -18.49 1.60 18.24
C SER A 59 -19.87 1.04 18.61
N TYR A 60 -19.91 0.32 19.72
CA TYR A 60 -21.11 -0.21 20.36
C TYR A 60 -21.22 0.32 21.78
N THR A 61 -22.39 0.86 22.11
CA THR A 61 -22.68 1.30 23.47
C THR A 61 -23.31 0.16 24.26
N VAL A 62 -22.63 -0.28 25.31
CA VAL A 62 -23.11 -1.31 26.23
C VAL A 62 -24.44 -0.91 26.86
N LYS A 63 -25.40 -1.84 26.83
CA LYS A 63 -26.74 -1.69 27.39
C LYS A 63 -26.88 -2.50 28.67
N SER A 64 -27.96 -2.26 29.40
CA SER A 64 -28.30 -3.06 30.57
C SER A 64 -28.45 -4.54 30.18
N GLN A 65 -27.90 -5.42 31.00
CA GLN A 65 -27.88 -6.89 30.83
C GLN A 65 -26.98 -7.41 29.70
N ASP A 66 -26.24 -6.54 29.01
CA ASP A 66 -25.23 -7.02 28.07
C ASP A 66 -24.11 -7.79 28.78
N THR A 67 -23.62 -8.79 28.07
CA THR A 67 -22.41 -9.55 28.40
C THR A 67 -21.52 -9.53 27.17
N LEU A 68 -20.21 -9.76 27.33
CA LEU A 68 -19.31 -9.85 26.18
C LEU A 68 -19.75 -10.94 25.20
N LEU A 69 -20.27 -12.07 25.71
CA LEU A 69 -20.80 -13.16 24.90
C LEU A 69 -22.08 -12.81 24.16
N SER A 70 -23.02 -12.11 24.79
CA SER A 70 -24.26 -11.68 24.13
C SER A 70 -23.98 -10.64 23.06
N ILE A 71 -23.05 -9.70 23.31
CA ILE A 71 -22.61 -8.74 22.30
C ILE A 71 -21.96 -9.47 21.13
N ALA A 72 -21.02 -10.39 21.37
CA ALA A 72 -20.39 -11.16 20.31
C ALA A 72 -21.42 -11.95 19.47
N ASN A 73 -22.37 -12.62 20.13
CA ASN A 73 -23.41 -13.35 19.44
C ASN A 73 -24.32 -12.45 18.61
N ASN A 74 -24.81 -11.36 19.18
CA ASN A 74 -25.84 -10.53 18.57
C ASN A 74 -25.25 -9.61 17.49
N GLU A 75 -24.08 -9.03 17.75
CA GLU A 75 -23.46 -8.05 16.86
C GLU A 75 -22.52 -8.71 15.83
N LEU A 76 -21.85 -9.81 16.19
CA LEU A 76 -20.88 -10.50 15.32
C LEU A 76 -21.38 -11.85 14.80
N GLY A 77 -22.52 -12.33 15.28
CA GLY A 77 -23.12 -13.60 14.86
C GLY A 77 -22.53 -14.84 15.52
N SER A 78 -21.58 -14.72 16.45
CA SER A 78 -20.97 -15.87 17.12
C SER A 78 -20.35 -15.50 18.46
N THR A 79 -20.65 -16.29 19.50
CA THR A 79 -19.99 -16.20 20.81
C THR A 79 -18.49 -16.50 20.74
N GLY A 80 -18.05 -17.26 19.73
CA GLY A 80 -16.63 -17.59 19.52
C GLY A 80 -15.75 -16.38 19.19
N ARG A 81 -16.36 -15.24 18.82
CA ARG A 81 -15.68 -13.99 18.49
C ARG A 81 -15.44 -13.08 19.70
N VAL A 82 -15.76 -13.54 20.90
CA VAL A 82 -15.62 -12.75 22.14
C VAL A 82 -14.17 -12.35 22.43
N ASN A 83 -13.19 -13.15 22.04
CA ASN A 83 -11.77 -12.83 22.25
C ASN A 83 -11.34 -11.62 21.40
N GLU A 84 -11.90 -11.47 20.20
CA GLU A 84 -11.65 -10.30 19.35
C GLU A 84 -12.11 -9.02 20.04
N LEU A 85 -13.32 -9.06 20.63
CA LEU A 85 -13.87 -7.94 21.40
C LEU A 85 -12.97 -7.56 22.58
N ILE A 86 -12.47 -8.56 23.31
CA ILE A 86 -11.60 -8.32 24.46
C ILE A 86 -10.29 -7.69 24.01
N SER A 87 -9.59 -8.31 23.05
CA SER A 87 -8.29 -7.84 22.53
C SER A 87 -8.38 -6.40 22.03
N LEU A 88 -9.38 -6.13 21.18
CA LEU A 88 -9.55 -4.84 20.52
C LEU A 88 -9.84 -3.69 21.50
N ASN A 89 -10.45 -4.00 22.65
CA ASN A 89 -10.87 -3.01 23.64
C ASN A 89 -9.97 -2.98 24.88
N LYS A 90 -8.94 -3.83 24.95
CA LYS A 90 -8.13 -4.05 26.15
C LYS A 90 -7.33 -2.81 26.57
N GLU A 91 -6.89 -1.99 25.61
CA GLU A 91 -6.17 -0.76 25.93
C GLU A 91 -7.04 0.21 26.74
N LYS A 92 -8.31 0.36 26.36
CA LYS A 92 -9.27 1.24 27.03
C LYS A 92 -9.89 0.61 28.28
N TYR A 93 -10.18 -0.69 28.24
CA TYR A 93 -10.81 -1.42 29.33
C TYR A 93 -10.01 -2.68 29.67
N PRO A 94 -8.88 -2.54 30.39
CA PRO A 94 -7.93 -3.64 30.62
C PRO A 94 -8.48 -4.81 31.44
N TYR A 95 -9.60 -4.61 32.12
CA TYR A 95 -10.25 -5.64 32.95
C TYR A 95 -11.30 -6.48 32.20
N LEU A 96 -11.56 -6.18 30.92
CA LEU A 96 -12.50 -6.99 30.13
C LEU A 96 -12.06 -8.45 30.07
N SER A 97 -12.93 -9.34 30.50
CA SER A 97 -12.67 -10.77 30.53
C SER A 97 -13.97 -11.56 30.57
N ILE A 98 -13.97 -12.77 30.01
CA ILE A 98 -15.10 -13.70 30.20
C ILE A 98 -15.18 -14.16 31.67
N LYS A 99 -14.04 -14.25 32.37
CA LYS A 99 -13.99 -14.68 33.78
C LYS A 99 -14.59 -13.64 34.72
N ASN A 100 -14.34 -12.37 34.43
CA ASN A 100 -14.93 -11.23 35.12
C ASN A 100 -15.85 -10.50 34.13
N ASN A 101 -17.07 -10.99 34.01
CA ASN A 101 -18.06 -10.46 33.07
C ASN A 101 -18.67 -9.11 33.53
N PHE A 102 -17.96 -8.36 34.37
CA PHE A 102 -18.33 -6.99 34.67
C PHE A 102 -18.19 -6.14 33.40
N LEU A 103 -19.32 -5.61 32.95
CA LEU A 103 -19.41 -4.75 31.80
C LEU A 103 -20.35 -3.59 32.14
N GLU A 104 -19.79 -2.38 32.20
CA GLU A 104 -20.54 -1.21 32.65
C GLU A 104 -21.40 -0.65 31.52
N VAL A 105 -22.66 -0.35 31.85
CA VAL A 105 -23.61 0.29 30.92
C VAL A 105 -23.03 1.62 30.45
N GLY A 106 -23.08 1.87 29.15
CA GLY A 106 -22.54 3.09 28.53
C GLY A 106 -21.09 2.97 28.04
N TYR A 107 -20.38 1.88 28.37
CA TYR A 107 -19.08 1.60 27.75
C TYR A 107 -19.20 1.61 26.22
N GLN A 108 -18.23 2.25 25.57
CA GLN A 108 -18.09 2.27 24.12
C GLN A 108 -17.06 1.23 23.72
N LEU A 109 -17.51 0.11 23.16
CA LEU A 109 -16.67 -0.98 22.67
C LEU A 109 -16.54 -0.90 21.15
N TYR A 110 -15.32 -0.97 20.62
CA TYR A 110 -15.12 -1.22 19.20
C TYR A 110 -15.46 -2.67 18.88
N LEU A 111 -16.10 -2.86 17.73
CA LEU A 111 -16.48 -4.17 17.23
C LEU A 111 -15.69 -4.46 15.94
N PRO A 112 -15.13 -5.68 15.79
CA PRO A 112 -14.58 -6.08 14.51
C PRO A 112 -15.68 -6.14 13.44
N PRO A 113 -15.36 -6.04 12.14
CA PRO A 113 -16.35 -6.19 11.08
C PRO A 113 -17.09 -7.53 11.19
N LYS A 114 -18.41 -7.52 10.96
CA LYS A 114 -19.26 -8.70 11.15
C LYS A 114 -18.97 -9.80 10.13
N ASN A 115 -18.65 -9.39 8.91
CA ASN A 115 -18.46 -10.23 7.73
C ASN A 115 -17.05 -10.81 7.57
N ILE A 116 -16.10 -10.48 8.44
CA ILE A 116 -14.76 -11.08 8.41
C ILE A 116 -14.71 -12.35 9.26
N LEU A 117 -13.80 -13.26 8.93
CA LEU A 117 -13.47 -14.40 9.79
C LEU A 117 -12.87 -13.93 11.13
N ASN A 118 -12.74 -14.86 12.08
CA ASN A 118 -12.16 -14.58 13.39
C ASN A 118 -10.77 -13.94 13.26
N SER A 119 -10.67 -12.68 13.70
CA SER A 119 -9.41 -11.97 13.85
C SER A 119 -8.72 -12.28 15.18
N SER A 120 -7.51 -11.77 15.35
CA SER A 120 -6.79 -11.73 16.63
C SER A 120 -7.35 -10.65 17.58
N GLY A 121 -8.10 -9.69 17.01
CA GLY A 121 -8.51 -8.44 17.65
C GLY A 121 -7.46 -7.32 17.59
N ASP A 122 -6.29 -7.56 16.99
CA ASP A 122 -5.27 -6.54 16.69
C ASP A 122 -5.41 -6.11 15.21
N LEU A 123 -6.45 -5.33 14.94
CA LEU A 123 -6.81 -4.90 13.60
C LEU A 123 -6.09 -3.60 13.21
N PHE A 124 -5.70 -3.52 11.94
CA PHE A 124 -5.22 -2.28 11.33
C PHE A 124 -6.09 -1.90 10.13
N ALA A 125 -6.02 -0.63 9.76
CA ALA A 125 -6.43 -0.20 8.43
C ALA A 125 -5.40 0.76 7.82
N ILE A 126 -5.20 0.66 6.51
CA ILE A 126 -4.27 1.50 5.76
C ILE A 126 -4.91 2.04 4.50
N ASN A 127 -4.51 3.26 4.16
CA ASN A 127 -4.70 3.84 2.84
C ASN A 127 -3.35 3.84 2.12
N GLY A 128 -3.36 3.51 0.85
CA GLY A 128 -2.15 3.62 0.07
C GLY A 128 -2.33 3.31 -1.40
N LYS A 129 -1.20 3.21 -2.08
CA LYS A 129 -1.12 2.91 -3.50
C LYS A 129 -0.60 1.51 -3.70
N LEU A 130 -1.33 0.70 -4.45
CA LEU A 130 -0.91 -0.65 -4.81
C LEU A 130 0.32 -0.56 -5.71
N ILE A 131 1.45 -1.12 -5.26
CA ILE A 131 2.71 -1.13 -6.01
C ILE A 131 2.87 -2.44 -6.77
N SER A 132 2.43 -3.54 -6.15
CA SER A 132 2.39 -4.86 -6.76
C SER A 132 1.34 -5.73 -6.08
N ASN A 133 0.72 -6.62 -6.83
CA ASN A 133 -0.19 -7.65 -6.35
C ASN A 133 0.15 -8.97 -7.03
N THR A 134 0.74 -9.89 -6.27
CA THR A 134 0.82 -11.30 -6.67
C THR A 134 -0.28 -12.07 -5.95
N ASN A 135 -0.53 -13.31 -6.38
CA ASN A 135 -1.56 -14.18 -5.81
C ASN A 135 -1.42 -14.43 -4.29
N SER A 136 -0.27 -14.12 -3.69
CA SER A 136 -0.03 -14.37 -2.27
C SER A 136 0.45 -13.14 -1.50
N THR A 137 0.82 -12.04 -2.17
CA THR A 137 1.37 -10.87 -1.47
C THR A 137 1.09 -9.61 -2.27
N TRP A 138 0.50 -8.64 -1.58
CA TRP A 138 0.27 -7.31 -2.11
C TRP A 138 1.18 -6.33 -1.39
N THR A 139 1.86 -5.48 -2.16
CA THR A 139 2.73 -4.42 -1.62
C THR A 139 2.04 -3.09 -1.84
N VAL A 140 1.78 -2.38 -0.75
CA VAL A 140 1.09 -1.09 -0.77
C VAL A 140 2.02 -0.02 -0.25
N LYS A 141 2.24 1.04 -1.03
CA LYS A 141 2.92 2.23 -0.54
C LYS A 141 1.95 2.99 0.37
N VAL A 142 2.32 3.15 1.63
CA VAL A 142 1.50 3.82 2.65
C VAL A 142 2.06 5.19 3.05
N ASP A 143 3.31 5.50 2.68
CA ASP A 143 3.92 6.84 2.82
C ASP A 143 5.14 7.00 1.87
N GLU A 144 5.76 8.19 1.77
CA GLU A 144 6.87 8.51 0.85
C GLU A 144 8.10 7.60 0.96
N GLY A 145 8.29 6.90 2.08
CA GLY A 145 9.36 5.93 2.29
C GLY A 145 8.90 4.59 2.85
N LEU A 146 7.59 4.34 2.92
CA LEU A 146 7.05 3.16 3.59
C LEU A 146 6.14 2.36 2.68
N THR A 147 6.49 1.09 2.52
CA THR A 147 5.63 0.08 1.91
C THR A 147 5.20 -0.93 2.97
N TYR A 148 3.97 -1.41 2.84
CA TYR A 148 3.39 -2.42 3.71
C TYR A 148 3.04 -3.64 2.86
N SER A 149 3.51 -4.81 3.30
CA SER A 149 3.15 -6.09 2.67
C SER A 149 1.94 -6.67 3.39
N ILE A 150 0.88 -6.91 2.64
CA ILE A 150 -0.35 -7.55 3.10
C ILE A 150 -0.58 -8.85 2.35
N TYR A 151 -1.26 -9.77 3.01
CA TYR A 151 -1.52 -11.11 2.51
C TYR A 151 -3.03 -11.29 2.38
N PRO A 152 -3.61 -11.10 1.18
CA PRO A 152 -4.96 -11.57 0.91
C PRO A 152 -5.07 -13.06 1.18
N MET A 153 -6.22 -13.47 1.66
CA MET A 153 -6.60 -14.83 1.99
C MET A 153 -7.76 -15.27 1.10
N GLU A 154 -8.05 -16.56 1.09
CA GLU A 154 -9.19 -17.12 0.34
C GLU A 154 -10.53 -16.42 0.65
N ASN A 155 -10.69 -15.93 1.88
CA ASN A 155 -11.89 -15.24 2.35
C ASN A 155 -11.76 -13.71 2.40
N THR A 156 -10.73 -13.12 1.78
CA THR A 156 -10.62 -11.66 1.66
C THR A 156 -11.80 -11.13 0.87
N ILE A 157 -12.44 -10.10 1.40
CA ILE A 157 -13.57 -9.44 0.77
C ILE A 157 -13.02 -8.32 -0.12
N PHE A 158 -13.23 -8.44 -1.42
CA PHE A 158 -12.99 -7.38 -2.37
C PHE A 158 -14.30 -6.65 -2.63
N GLU A 159 -14.45 -5.43 -2.12
CA GLU A 159 -15.69 -4.66 -2.32
C GLU A 159 -15.59 -3.80 -3.58
N SER A 160 -16.69 -3.71 -4.33
CA SER A 160 -16.85 -2.91 -5.56
C SER A 160 -16.03 -3.35 -6.78
N LYS A 161 -15.01 -4.20 -6.61
CA LYS A 161 -14.17 -4.79 -7.66
C LYS A 161 -13.80 -6.22 -7.28
N ASN A 162 -13.61 -7.10 -8.26
CA ASN A 162 -12.98 -8.40 -8.03
C ASN A 162 -11.47 -8.26 -7.83
N GLU A 163 -10.81 -9.30 -7.30
CA GLU A 163 -9.36 -9.30 -7.03
C GLU A 163 -8.54 -8.96 -8.28
N GLU A 164 -8.90 -9.53 -9.44
CA GLU A 164 -8.16 -9.38 -10.69
C GLU A 164 -8.31 -7.99 -11.32
N GLU A 165 -9.25 -7.18 -10.84
CA GLU A 165 -9.49 -5.81 -11.31
C GLU A 165 -8.60 -4.78 -10.61
N PHE A 166 -7.92 -5.15 -9.54
CA PHE A 166 -6.92 -4.30 -8.89
C PHE A 166 -5.60 -4.41 -9.65
N ILE A 167 -5.05 -3.27 -10.03
CA ILE A 167 -3.77 -3.21 -10.76
C ILE A 167 -2.78 -2.27 -10.06
N PRO A 168 -1.46 -2.50 -10.25
CA PRO A 168 -0.44 -1.57 -9.75
C PRO A 168 -0.71 -0.13 -10.20
N GLY A 169 -0.75 0.78 -9.23
CA GLY A 169 -1.11 2.18 -9.42
C GLY A 169 -2.45 2.56 -8.78
N ASP A 170 -3.33 1.60 -8.52
CA ASP A 170 -4.62 1.84 -7.86
C ASP A 170 -4.45 2.34 -6.42
N CYS A 171 -5.32 3.27 -6.02
CA CYS A 171 -5.44 3.69 -4.63
C CYS A 171 -6.38 2.73 -3.90
N VAL A 172 -5.94 2.16 -2.78
CA VAL A 172 -6.66 1.11 -2.04
C VAL A 172 -6.83 1.48 -0.57
N ASN A 173 -7.94 1.08 0.02
CA ASN A 173 -8.12 0.98 1.47
C ASN A 173 -8.08 -0.49 1.85
N ILE A 174 -7.39 -0.82 2.95
CA ILE A 174 -7.28 -2.19 3.43
C ILE A 174 -7.61 -2.20 4.91
N ILE A 175 -8.45 -3.14 5.34
CA ILE A 175 -8.63 -3.53 6.74
C ILE A 175 -8.03 -4.92 6.90
N GLY A 176 -7.16 -5.09 7.90
CA GLY A 176 -6.44 -6.34 8.12
C GLY A 176 -6.14 -6.62 9.59
N ASP A 177 -5.41 -7.71 9.79
CA ASP A 177 -4.95 -8.20 11.09
C ASP A 177 -3.43 -8.09 11.16
N ASN A 178 -2.91 -7.46 12.22
CA ASN A 178 -1.46 -7.43 12.46
C ASN A 178 -0.90 -8.85 12.63
N GLU A 179 -1.71 -9.80 13.12
CA GLU A 179 -1.34 -11.21 13.13
C GLU A 179 -1.28 -11.75 11.69
N GLY A 180 -0.04 -11.88 11.18
CA GLY A 180 0.25 -12.38 9.84
C GLY A 180 0.01 -11.37 8.72
N ASN A 181 -0.23 -10.09 9.03
CA ASN A 181 -0.55 -9.03 8.06
C ASN A 181 -1.65 -9.44 7.06
N ARG A 182 -2.64 -10.16 7.56
CA ARG A 182 -3.73 -10.75 6.77
C ARG A 182 -4.67 -9.65 6.33
N ALA A 183 -5.02 -9.59 5.05
CA ALA A 183 -6.01 -8.64 4.56
C ALA A 183 -7.41 -9.25 4.66
N PHE A 184 -8.32 -8.58 5.36
CA PHE A 184 -9.71 -9.04 5.44
C PHE A 184 -10.61 -8.37 4.41
N ILE A 185 -10.43 -7.06 4.21
CA ILE A 185 -11.24 -6.26 3.29
C ILE A 185 -10.31 -5.38 2.48
N ILE A 186 -10.51 -5.35 1.16
CA ILE A 186 -9.79 -4.49 0.23
C ILE A 186 -10.81 -3.75 -0.63
N THR A 187 -10.70 -2.42 -0.68
CA THR A 187 -11.61 -1.57 -1.46
C THR A 187 -10.82 -0.52 -2.25
N PRO A 188 -11.34 -0.05 -3.40
CA PRO A 188 -10.80 1.14 -4.05
C PRO A 188 -11.05 2.40 -3.19
N GLN A 189 -10.17 3.40 -3.32
CA GLN A 189 -10.36 4.75 -2.74
C GLN A 189 -11.26 5.65 -3.58
#